data_AF-A0AAV5ZUF8-F1
#
_entry.id   AF-A0AAV5ZUF8-F1
#
_cell.length_a   1.000
_cell.length_b   1.000
_cell.length_c   1.000
_cell.angle_alpha   90.00
_cell.angle_beta   90.00
_cell.angle_gamma   90.00
#
_symmetry.space_group_name_H-M   'P 1'
#
loop_
_entity.id
_entity.type
_entity.pdbx_description
1 polymer ?
#
loop_
_entity_poly.entity_id
_entity_poly.type
_entity_poly.pdbx_seq_one_letter_code
_entity_poly.pdbx_strand_id
1 'polypeptide(L)'
;MMRRIPFLAVLSLGFAMAACATMPPEEKAVHELMWDAATKCASGTATITVTRVDSFGRVWMSLSQGGQQDVPEFNRCYQEGTRAELAKRPDLQQWLRDRPRK
;
A
#
# COMPACT_ATOMS: atom_id res chain seq x y z
N MET A 1 0.22 36.74 50.87
CA MET A 1 0.97 36.94 49.60
C MET A 1 0.80 35.70 48.73
N MET A 2 0.01 35.80 47.66
CA MET A 2 -0.37 34.70 46.76
C MET A 2 0.74 34.42 45.74
N ARG A 3 1.16 33.15 45.63
CA ARG A 3 2.04 32.64 44.56
C ARG A 3 1.23 32.44 43.29
N ARG A 4 1.46 33.29 42.27
CA ARG A 4 0.97 33.10 40.89
C ARG A 4 1.95 32.21 40.14
N ILE A 5 1.60 30.93 39.99
CA ILE A 5 2.33 29.98 39.13
C ILE A 5 1.83 30.22 37.69
N PRO A 6 2.68 30.60 36.73
CA PRO A 6 2.25 30.92 35.38
C PRO A 6 1.78 29.65 34.66
N PHE A 7 0.52 29.68 34.25
CA PHE A 7 -0.26 28.67 33.53
C PHE A 7 0.31 28.24 32.16
N LEU A 8 1.51 28.71 31.79
CA LEU A 8 2.10 28.55 30.45
C LEU A 8 2.94 27.29 30.27
N ALA A 9 3.26 26.55 31.34
CA ALA A 9 4.12 25.37 31.25
C ALA A 9 3.37 24.04 30.99
N VAL A 10 2.03 24.04 31.05
CA VAL A 10 1.24 22.79 30.97
C VAL A 10 0.81 22.47 29.53
N LEU A 11 0.88 23.44 28.60
CA LEU A 11 0.38 23.23 27.23
C LEU A 11 1.35 22.49 26.29
N SER A 12 2.63 22.34 26.67
CA SER A 12 3.67 21.80 25.78
C SER A 12 3.79 20.27 25.81
N LEU A 13 3.18 19.60 26.79
CA LEU A 13 3.44 18.18 27.10
C LEU A 13 2.30 17.23 26.70
N GLY A 14 1.40 17.64 25.79
CA GLY A 14 0.20 16.88 25.41
C GLY A 14 0.25 16.17 24.05
N PHE A 15 1.25 16.44 23.19
CA PHE A 15 1.19 16.07 21.77
C PHE A 15 2.17 14.98 21.31
N ALA A 16 2.78 14.23 22.23
CA ALA A 16 3.88 13.31 21.90
C ALA A 16 3.51 11.81 21.80
N MET A 17 2.24 11.41 21.94
CA MET A 17 1.87 10.00 22.15
C MET A 17 0.74 9.49 21.22
N ALA A 18 0.81 9.75 19.91
CA ALA A 18 -0.13 9.13 18.96
C ALA A 18 0.48 8.70 17.62
N ALA A 19 1.81 8.56 17.52
CA ALA A 19 2.45 7.94 16.36
C ALA A 19 2.51 6.40 16.53
N CYS A 20 1.36 5.76 16.77
CA CYS A 20 1.29 4.33 16.48
C CYS A 20 1.30 4.17 14.97
N ALA A 21 2.20 3.32 14.45
CA ALA A 21 2.45 3.06 13.04
C ALA A 21 1.28 2.33 12.35
N THR A 22 0.07 2.88 12.44
CA THR A 22 -1.12 2.35 11.78
C THR A 22 -1.08 2.85 10.33
N MET A 23 -0.82 1.92 9.41
CA MET A 23 -1.02 2.14 7.98
C MET A 23 -2.40 2.78 7.76
N PRO A 24 -2.52 3.91 7.03
CA PRO A 24 -3.80 4.51 6.70
C PRO A 24 -4.75 3.48 6.08
N PRO A 25 -6.06 3.54 6.37
CA PRO A 25 -7.01 2.56 5.86
C PRO A 25 -7.02 2.51 4.32
N GLU A 26 -6.77 3.64 3.65
CA GLU A 26 -6.64 3.73 2.19
C GLU A 26 -5.39 3.03 1.68
N GLU A 27 -4.25 3.16 2.40
CA GLU A 27 -3.01 2.47 2.04
C GLU A 27 -3.18 0.96 2.14
N LYS A 28 -3.84 0.49 3.20
CA LYS A 28 -4.16 -0.93 3.38
C LYS A 28 -5.08 -1.41 2.26
N ALA A 29 -6.12 -0.66 1.92
CA ALA A 29 -7.05 -1.03 0.85
C ALA A 29 -6.38 -1.09 -0.53
N VAL A 30 -5.49 -0.15 -0.83
CA VAL A 30 -4.68 -0.17 -2.05
C VAL A 30 -3.75 -1.38 -2.07
N HIS A 31 -3.07 -1.66 -0.96
CA HIS A 31 -2.19 -2.82 -0.83
C HIS A 31 -2.96 -4.12 -1.06
N GLU A 32 -4.12 -4.30 -0.42
CA GLU A 32 -4.96 -5.49 -0.57
C GLU A 32 -5.44 -5.65 -2.02
N LEU A 33 -5.87 -4.56 -2.67
CA LEU A 33 -6.28 -4.57 -4.08
C LEU A 33 -5.13 -5.01 -5.00
N MET A 34 -3.93 -4.45 -4.81
CA MET A 34 -2.77 -4.82 -5.61
C MET A 34 -2.31 -6.26 -5.34
N TRP A 35 -2.37 -6.70 -4.08
CA TRP A 35 -2.08 -8.08 -3.70
C TRP A 35 -3.06 -9.07 -4.36
N ASP A 36 -4.37 -8.80 -4.30
CA ASP A 36 -5.39 -9.62 -4.94
C ASP A 36 -5.18 -9.70 -6.45
N ALA A 37 -4.95 -8.57 -7.12
CA ALA A 37 -4.65 -8.54 -8.55
C ALA A 37 -3.39 -9.36 -8.89
N ALA A 38 -2.32 -9.23 -8.11
CA ALA A 38 -1.08 -9.96 -8.34
C ALA A 38 -1.27 -11.48 -8.15
N THR A 39 -1.92 -11.90 -7.07
CA THR A 39 -2.16 -13.33 -6.80
C THR A 39 -3.09 -13.96 -7.82
N LYS A 40 -4.15 -13.25 -8.24
CA LYS A 40 -5.05 -13.68 -9.31
C LYS A 40 -4.31 -13.90 -10.62
N CYS A 41 -3.42 -12.97 -11.01
CA CYS A 41 -2.63 -13.11 -12.22
C CYS A 41 -1.60 -14.25 -12.12
N ALA A 42 -0.94 -14.40 -10.96
CA ALA A 42 -0.01 -15.51 -10.73
C ALA A 42 -0.72 -16.88 -10.74
N SER A 43 -1.99 -16.96 -10.32
CA SER A 43 -2.74 -18.23 -10.32
C SER A 43 -2.97 -18.80 -11.73
N GLY A 44 -2.89 -17.96 -12.77
CA GLY A 44 -2.94 -18.39 -14.16
C GLY A 44 -1.62 -18.98 -14.69
N THR A 45 -0.53 -18.87 -13.94
CA THR A 45 0.82 -19.27 -14.36
C THR A 45 1.45 -20.20 -13.34
N ALA A 46 1.77 -21.43 -13.71
CA ALA A 46 2.39 -22.41 -12.79
C ALA A 46 3.81 -22.04 -12.34
N THR A 47 4.42 -21.05 -12.98
CA THR A 47 5.84 -20.72 -12.86
C THR A 47 6.13 -19.46 -12.05
N ILE A 48 5.10 -18.69 -11.70
CA ILE A 48 5.21 -17.43 -10.98
C ILE A 48 4.53 -17.56 -9.63
N THR A 49 5.23 -17.18 -8.56
CA THR A 49 4.66 -17.06 -7.22
C THR A 49 4.92 -15.66 -6.69
N VAL A 50 3.85 -14.92 -6.37
CA VAL A 50 3.97 -13.59 -5.76
C VAL A 50 4.34 -13.74 -4.29
N THR A 51 5.43 -13.10 -3.87
CA THR A 51 5.94 -13.18 -2.50
C THR A 51 5.71 -11.89 -1.73
N ARG A 52 5.66 -10.75 -2.43
CA ARG A 52 5.40 -9.44 -1.82
C ARG A 52 4.79 -8.51 -2.84
N VAL A 53 3.84 -7.70 -2.39
CA VAL A 53 3.45 -6.46 -3.05
C VAL A 53 3.65 -5.33 -2.05
N ASP A 54 4.17 -4.19 -2.47
CA ASP A 54 4.24 -3.02 -1.60
C ASP A 54 3.13 -2.01 -1.91
N SER A 55 3.01 -0.98 -1.07
CA SER A 55 2.01 0.06 -1.28
C SER A 55 2.24 0.86 -2.57
N PHE A 56 3.42 0.78 -3.20
CA PHE A 56 3.70 1.42 -4.49
C PHE A 56 3.31 0.56 -5.69
N GLY A 57 2.80 -0.64 -5.47
CA GLY A 57 2.43 -1.58 -6.52
C GLY A 57 3.64 -2.29 -7.14
N ARG A 58 4.81 -2.23 -6.48
CA ARG A 58 5.96 -3.06 -6.86
C ARG A 58 5.69 -4.48 -6.39
N VAL A 59 5.93 -5.43 -7.30
CA VAL A 59 5.70 -6.85 -7.07
C VAL A 59 7.04 -7.55 -6.99
N TRP A 60 7.26 -8.32 -5.93
CA TRP A 60 8.33 -9.30 -5.85
C TRP A 60 7.72 -10.67 -6.07
N MET A 61 8.37 -11.44 -6.94
CA MET A 61 7.93 -12.76 -7.33
C MET A 61 9.10 -13.72 -7.37
N SER A 62 8.82 -14.98 -7.06
CA SER A 62 9.71 -16.10 -7.29
C SER A 62 9.32 -16.76 -8.60
N LEU A 63 10.32 -17.10 -9.41
CA LEU A 63 10.15 -17.78 -10.68
C LEU A 63 10.68 -19.21 -10.57
N SER A 64 9.90 -20.19 -11.02
CA SER A 64 10.41 -21.54 -11.25
C SER A 64 11.08 -21.64 -12.62
N GLN A 65 11.66 -22.80 -12.94
CA GLN A 65 12.38 -23.00 -14.20
C GLN A 65 11.48 -22.67 -15.41
N GLY A 66 11.96 -21.78 -16.28
CA GLY A 66 11.22 -21.31 -17.45
C GLY A 66 10.26 -20.14 -17.21
N GLY A 67 9.98 -19.76 -15.95
CA GLY A 67 8.99 -18.72 -15.61
C GLY A 67 9.31 -17.32 -16.14
N GLN A 68 10.54 -17.05 -16.57
CA GLN A 68 10.92 -15.77 -17.19
C GLN A 68 10.05 -15.45 -18.42
N GLN A 69 9.60 -16.47 -19.17
CA GLN A 69 8.76 -16.29 -20.35
C GLN A 69 7.33 -15.84 -20.02
N ASP A 70 6.86 -16.10 -18.80
CA ASP A 70 5.50 -15.80 -18.35
C ASP A 70 5.40 -14.40 -17.71
N VAL A 71 6.55 -13.78 -17.38
CA VAL A 71 6.62 -12.44 -16.76
C VAL A 71 5.92 -11.35 -17.59
N PRO A 72 6.06 -11.27 -18.93
CA PRO A 72 5.35 -10.28 -19.73
C PRO A 72 3.82 -10.41 -19.64
N GLU A 73 3.30 -11.64 -19.65
CA GLU A 73 1.87 -11.91 -19.52
C GLU A 73 1.37 -11.56 -18.12
N PHE A 74 2.11 -11.97 -17.09
CA PHE A 74 1.82 -11.59 -15.70
C PHE A 74 1.75 -10.07 -15.54
N ASN A 75 2.74 -9.34 -16.08
CA ASN A 75 2.79 -7.88 -15.97
C ASN A 75 1.58 -7.22 -16.63
N ARG A 76 1.17 -7.70 -17.81
CA ARG A 76 -0.04 -7.21 -18.49
C ARG A 76 -1.28 -7.46 -17.63
N CYS A 77 -1.48 -8.70 -17.19
CA CYS A 77 -2.62 -9.07 -16.35
C CYS A 77 -2.68 -8.21 -15.07
N TYR A 78 -1.54 -8.05 -14.39
CA TYR A 78 -1.46 -7.29 -13.14
C TYR A 78 -1.82 -5.81 -13.35
N GLN A 79 -1.29 -5.19 -14.41
CA GLN A 79 -1.57 -3.79 -14.73
C GLN A 79 -3.04 -3.57 -15.11
N GLU A 80 -3.60 -4.45 -15.93
CA GLU A 80 -5.00 -4.39 -16.35
C GLU A 80 -5.94 -4.62 -15.17
N GLY A 81 -5.70 -5.65 -14.35
CA GLY A 81 -6.47 -5.96 -13.15
C GLY A 81 -6.44 -4.83 -12.14
N THR A 82 -5.25 -4.31 -11.83
CA THR A 82 -5.09 -3.18 -10.90
C THR A 82 -5.83 -1.94 -11.41
N ARG A 83 -5.71 -1.62 -12.71
CA ARG A 83 -6.40 -0.47 -13.32
C ARG A 83 -7.93 -0.64 -13.26
N ALA A 84 -8.43 -1.84 -13.56
CA ALA A 84 -9.85 -2.12 -13.54
C ALA A 84 -10.43 -1.99 -12.12
N GLU A 85 -9.74 -2.47 -11.10
CA GLU A 85 -10.21 -2.34 -9.71
C GLU A 85 -10.10 -0.90 -9.20
N LEU A 86 -9.03 -0.18 -9.53
CA LEU A 86 -8.90 1.24 -9.18
C LEU A 86 -9.97 2.12 -9.86
N ALA A 87 -10.38 1.79 -11.09
CA ALA A 87 -11.45 2.50 -11.78
C ALA A 87 -12.80 2.41 -11.05
N LYS A 88 -13.03 1.35 -10.27
CA LYS A 88 -14.22 1.18 -9.42
C LYS A 88 -14.11 1.91 -8.08
N ARG A 89 -12.91 2.39 -7.72
CA ARG A 89 -12.54 2.96 -6.42
C ARG A 89 -11.90 4.35 -6.60
N PRO A 90 -12.69 5.37 -7.00
CA PRO A 90 -12.18 6.72 -7.21
C PRO A 90 -11.56 7.33 -5.94
N ASP A 91 -12.03 6.90 -4.76
CA ASP A 91 -11.46 7.24 -3.45
C ASP A 91 -9.99 6.80 -3.34
N LEU A 92 -9.69 5.54 -3.68
CA LEU A 92 -8.33 5.02 -3.66
C LEU A 92 -7.47 5.62 -4.76
N GLN A 93 -8.06 5.90 -5.92
CA GLN A 93 -7.37 6.56 -7.02
C GLN A 93 -6.96 7.99 -6.66
N GLN A 94 -7.83 8.72 -5.97
CA GLN A 94 -7.52 10.06 -5.45
C GLN A 94 -6.43 9.98 -4.38
N TRP A 95 -6.54 9.03 -3.44
CA TRP A 95 -5.51 8.82 -2.42
C TRP A 95 -4.13 8.51 -3.02
N LEU A 96 -4.08 7.65 -4.05
CA LEU A 96 -2.84 7.32 -4.76
C LEU A 96 -2.18 8.54 -5.42
N ARG A 97 -2.98 9.53 -5.83
CA ARG A 97 -2.50 10.80 -6.40
C ARG A 97 -1.94 11.71 -5.32
N ASP A 98 -2.61 11.78 -4.17
CA ASP A 98 -2.31 12.75 -3.11
C ASP A 98 -1.23 12.27 -2.13
N ARG A 99 -0.95 10.97 -2.10
CA ARG A 99 0.00 10.40 -1.16
C ARG A 99 1.43 10.94 -1.36
N PRO A 100 2.21 11.12 -0.28
CA PRO A 100 3.60 11.52 -0.38
C PRO A 100 4.43 10.45 -1.09
N ARG A 101 5.13 10.83 -2.16
CA ARG A 101 6.15 10.00 -2.79
C ARG A 101 7.42 10.05 -1.92
N LYS A 102 7.78 8.92 -1.32
CA LYS A 102 9.03 8.76 -0.56
C LYS A 102 10.21 8.55 -1.50
#